data_AF-A0AA91ELJ2-F1
#
_entry.id   AF-A0AA91ELJ2-F1
#
_cell.length_a   1.000
_cell.length_b   1.000
_cell.length_c   1.000
_cell.angle_alpha   90.00
_cell.angle_beta   90.00
_cell.angle_gamma   90.00
#
_symmetry.space_group_name_H-M   'P 1'
#
loop_
_entity.id
_entity.type
_entity.pdbx_description
1 polymer ?
#
loop_
_entity_poly.entity_id
_entity_poly.type
_entity_poly.pdbx_seq_one_letter_code
_entity_poly.pdbx_strand_id
1 'polypeptide(L)' 'MKFRIFLLMLCMLTGCARHQGDLPPVSGEPEPVNSPAIIQELTHHV' A
#
# COMPACT_ATOMS: atom_id res chain seq x y z
N MET A 1 -18.76 -31.49 -8.85
CA MET A 1 -17.30 -31.34 -9.03
C MET A 1 -16.90 -30.36 -10.15
N LYS A 2 -17.60 -30.34 -11.30
CA LYS A 2 -17.32 -29.43 -12.43
C LYS A 2 -17.25 -27.94 -12.04
N PHE A 3 -18.14 -27.47 -11.17
CA PHE A 3 -18.21 -26.06 -10.75
C PHE A 3 -16.95 -25.56 -10.03
N ARG A 4 -16.29 -26.41 -9.22
CA ARG A 4 -15.06 -26.02 -8.51
C ARG A 4 -13.89 -25.77 -9.46
N ILE A 5 -13.84 -26.49 -10.57
CA ILE A 5 -12.81 -26.33 -11.59
C ILE A 5 -12.97 -24.98 -12.31
N PHE A 6 -14.22 -24.59 -12.62
CA PHE A 6 -14.49 -23.28 -13.22
C PHE A 6 -14.07 -22.12 -12.30
N LEU A 7 -14.34 -22.23 -11.00
CA LEU A 7 -13.90 -21.20 -10.03
C LEU A 7 -12.37 -21.10 -9.95
N LEU A 8 -11.66 -22.23 -9.99
CA LEU A 8 -10.19 -22.23 -9.98
C LEU A 8 -9.59 -21.64 -11.26
N MET A 9 -10.16 -21.96 -12.42
CA MET A 9 -9.79 -21.36 -13.71
C MET A 9 -9.96 -19.84 -13.69
N LEU A 10 -11.10 -19.35 -13.20
CA LEU A 10 -11.37 -17.91 -13.11
C LEU A 10 -10.40 -17.21 -12.15
N CYS A 11 -10.11 -17.80 -11.00
CA CYS A 11 -9.15 -17.27 -10.02
C CYS A 11 -7.73 -17.13 -10.62
N MET A 12 -7.29 -18.10 -11.42
CA MET A 12 -6.01 -18.04 -12.14
C MET A 12 -6.00 -16.95 -13.21
N LEU A 13 -7.11 -16.78 -13.96
CA LEU A 13 -7.22 -15.80 -15.03
C LEU A 13 -7.29 -14.35 -14.51
N THR A 14 -7.95 -14.12 -13.37
CA THR A 14 -8.02 -12.78 -12.76
C THR A 14 -6.73 -12.37 -12.05
N GLY A 15 -5.75 -13.28 -11.96
CA GLY A 15 -4.61 -13.15 -11.08
C GLY A 15 -5.01 -13.25 -9.61
N CYS A 16 -4.18 -13.87 -8.79
CA CYS A 16 -4.31 -13.72 -7.34
C CYS A 16 -3.93 -12.28 -7.03
N ALA A 17 -4.91 -11.41 -6.77
CA ALA A 17 -4.66 -10.09 -6.20
C ALA A 17 -3.99 -10.30 -4.84
N ARG A 18 -2.65 -10.37 -4.86
CA ARG A 18 -1.86 -10.40 -3.64
C ARG A 18 -2.12 -9.07 -2.98
N HIS A 19 -2.89 -9.08 -1.91
CA HIS A 19 -3.11 -7.89 -1.09
C HIS A 19 -1.75 -7.53 -0.50
N GLN A 20 -0.96 -6.71 -1.20
CA GLN A 20 0.17 -5.98 -0.63
C GLN A 20 -0.44 -4.83 0.19
N GLY A 21 -1.18 -5.19 1.24
CA GLY A 21 -1.78 -4.23 2.17
C GLY A 21 -0.74 -3.64 3.12
N ASP A 22 0.42 -4.29 3.22
CA ASP A 22 1.48 -3.87 4.10
C ASP A 22 2.60 -3.25 3.27
N LEU A 23 2.70 -1.92 3.40
CA LEU A 23 3.94 -1.22 3.11
C LEU A 23 5.08 -1.91 3.88
N PRO A 24 6.31 -1.97 3.35
CA PRO A 24 7.42 -2.50 4.10
C PRO A 24 7.50 -1.80 5.47
N PRO A 25 7.85 -2.51 6.54
CA PRO A 25 7.98 -1.89 7.86
C PRO A 25 8.96 -0.73 7.74
N VAL A 26 8.51 0.47 8.14
CA VAL A 26 9.39 1.63 8.23
C VAL A 26 10.36 1.35 9.36
N SER A 27 11.66 1.48 9.08
CA SER A 27 12.71 1.33 10.09
C SER A 27 12.78 2.60 10.93
N GLY A 28 12.60 2.47 12.25
CA GLY A 28 12.67 3.59 13.19
C GLY A 28 11.31 4.09 13.66
N GLU A 29 11.32 5.13 14.49
CA GLU A 29 10.11 5.78 14.99
C GLU A 29 9.57 6.73 13.90
N PRO A 30 8.35 6.54 13.37
CA PRO A 30 7.81 7.39 12.33
C PRO A 30 7.54 8.79 12.88
N GLU A 31 8.35 9.77 12.49
CA GLU A 31 8.10 11.17 12.84
C GLU A 31 7.05 11.81 11.92
N PRO A 32 6.20 12.71 12.44
CA PRO A 32 5.25 13.45 11.63
C PRO A 32 5.98 14.35 10.63
N VAL A 33 5.84 14.07 9.33
CA VAL A 33 6.36 14.94 8.25
C VAL A 33 5.67 16.30 8.19
N ASN A 34 4.52 16.44 8.86
CA ASN A 34 3.75 17.67 9.00
C ASN A 34 4.13 18.46 10.27
N SER A 35 5.34 18.27 10.80
CA SER A 35 5.80 19.10 11.91
C SER A 35 5.79 20.58 11.50
N PRO A 36 5.39 21.50 12.40
CA PRO A 36 5.33 22.93 12.09
C PRO A 36 6.65 23.50 11.57
N ALA A 37 7.79 22.89 11.93
CA ALA A 37 9.12 23.26 11.45
C ALA A 37 9.30 22.94 9.95
N ILE A 38 8.85 21.76 9.48
CA ILE A 38 8.96 21.35 8.08
C ILE A 38 8.07 22.22 7.18
N ILE A 39 6.86 22.55 7.64
CA ILE A 39 5.92 23.39 6.90
C ILE A 39 6.45 24.83 6.78
N GLN A 40 7.13 25.34 7.81
CA GLN A 40 7.73 26.69 7.78
C GLN A 40 8.87 26.78 6.76
N GLU A 41 9.73 25.76 6.66
CA GLU A 41 10.76 25.68 5.61
C GLU A 41 10.15 25.66 4.21
N LEU A 42 9.07 24.90 4.00
CA LEU A 42 8.40 24.81 2.70
C LEU A 42 7.67 26.11 2.32
N THR A 43 7.16 26.84 3.30
CA THR A 43 6.39 28.09 3.10
C THR A 43 7.30 29.30 2.88
N HIS A 44 8.57 29.24 3.29
CA HIS A 44 9.54 30.33 3.08
C HIS A 44 9.91 30.55 1.59
N HIS A 45 9.47 29.66 0.68
CA HIS A 45 9.67 29.77 -0.77
C HIS A 45 8.45 30.30 -1.55
N VAL A 46 7.49 30.96 -0.87
CA VAL A 46 6.37 31.67 -1.53
C VAL A 46 6.47 33.17 -1.27
#